data_AF-A0AAW7J2U2-F1
#
_entry.id   AF-A0AAW7J2U2-F1
#
_cell.length_a   1.000
_cell.length_b   1.000
_cell.length_c   1.000
_cell.angle_alpha   90.00
_cell.angle_beta   90.00
_cell.angle_gamma   90.00
#
_symmetry.space_group_name_H-M   'P 1'
#
loop_
_entity.id
_entity.type
_entity.pdbx_description
1 polymer ?
#
loop_
_entity_poly.entity_id
_entity_poly.type
_entity_poly.pdbx_seq_one_letter_code
_entity_poly.pdbx_strand_id
1 'polypeptide(L)' 'MNKRTILITGATRGIGWAIAQKAAQANHKVILTGRDPLSLKSRAEELKKNFPKQKSKLFH' A
#
# COMPACT_ATOMS: atom_id res chain seq x y z
N MET A 1 9.41 5.11 16.67
CA MET A 1 9.65 4.55 15.31
C MET A 1 9.45 5.64 14.28
N ASN A 2 10.41 5.87 13.38
CA ASN A 2 10.33 6.94 12.38
C ASN A 2 9.38 6.54 11.23
N LYS A 3 8.55 7.48 10.78
CA LYS A 3 7.72 7.29 9.58
C LYS A 3 8.63 7.28 8.34
N ARG A 4 8.57 6.20 7.57
CA ARG A 4 9.28 6.06 6.28
C ARG A 4 8.29 5.93 5.14
N THR A 5 8.74 6.26 3.94
CA THR A 5 7.98 6.01 2.70
C THR A 5 8.52 4.74 2.06
N ILE A 6 7.64 3.78 1.77
CA ILE A 6 7.97 2.46 1.26
C ILE A 6 7.28 2.29 -0.09
N LEU A 7 8.06 2.04 -1.14
CA LEU A 7 7.58 1.72 -2.48
C LEU A 7 7.55 0.20 -2.66
N ILE A 8 6.43 -0.34 -3.11
CA ILE A 8 6.24 -1.78 -3.26
C ILE A 8 5.83 -2.09 -4.70
N THR A 9 6.73 -2.76 -5.43
CA THR A 9 6.52 -3.33 -6.76
C THR A 9 5.72 -4.63 -6.70
N GLY A 10 4.71 -4.77 -7.56
CA GLY A 10 3.83 -5.96 -7.53
C GLY A 10 2.93 -6.00 -6.30
N ALA A 11 2.50 -4.84 -5.81
CA ALA A 11 1.74 -4.70 -4.57
C ALA A 11 0.28 -5.18 -4.66
N THR A 12 -0.19 -5.63 -5.83
CA THR A 12 -1.60 -5.97 -6.03
C THR A 12 -1.98 -7.37 -5.52
N ARG A 13 -1.01 -8.28 -5.35
CA ARG A 13 -1.21 -9.69 -4.96
C ARG A 13 -0.01 -10.27 -4.20
N GLY A 14 -0.18 -11.47 -3.65
CA GLY A 14 0.91 -12.29 -3.10
C GLY A 14 1.72 -11.59 -2.00
N ILE A 15 3.04 -11.78 -2.05
CA ILE A 15 3.97 -11.24 -1.05
C ILE A 15 3.97 -9.71 -1.05
N GLY A 16 3.91 -9.07 -2.23
CA GLY A 16 3.85 -7.61 -2.33
C GLY A 16 2.66 -7.02 -1.58
N TRP A 17 1.50 -7.69 -1.64
CA TRP A 17 0.32 -7.30 -0.88
C TRP A 17 0.49 -7.48 0.64
N ALA A 18 1.05 -8.62 1.07
CA ALA A 18 1.30 -8.88 2.49
C ALA A 18 2.28 -7.86 3.10
N ILE A 19 3.32 -7.48 2.35
CA ILE A 19 4.27 -6.43 2.76
C ILE A 19 3.57 -5.09 2.87
N ALA A 20 2.69 -4.74 1.93
CA ALA A 20 1.92 -3.49 1.97
C ALA A 20 1.06 -3.39 3.24
N GLN A 21 0.39 -4.48 3.62
CA GLN A 21 -0.40 -4.54 4.85
C GLN A 21 0.49 -4.40 6.09
N LYS A 22 1.63 -5.10 6.18
CA LYS A 22 2.57 -4.99 7.31
C LYS A 22 3.17 -3.59 7.44
N ALA A 23 3.60 -3.01 6.32
CA ALA A 23 4.11 -1.64 6.28
C ALA A 23 3.04 -0.64 6.73
N ALA A 24 1.78 -0.88 6.35
CA ALA A 24 0.69 -0.04 6.77
C ALA A 24 0.35 -0.19 8.26
N GLN A 25 0.37 -1.42 8.80
CA GLN A 25 0.22 -1.69 10.23
C GLN A 25 1.30 -0.98 11.06
N ALA A 26 2.53 -0.92 10.55
CA ALA A 26 3.65 -0.21 11.16
C ALA A 26 3.56 1.33 11.05
N ASN A 27 2.44 1.87 10.55
CA ASN A 27 2.17 3.30 10.42
C ASN A 27 3.17 4.02 9.48
N HIS A 28 3.73 3.30 8.52
CA HIS A 28 4.58 3.85 7.46
C HIS A 28 3.75 4.34 6.28
N LYS A 29 4.31 5.21 5.45
CA LYS A 29 3.67 5.62 4.21
C LYS A 29 3.94 4.57 3.14
N VAL A 30 2.90 3.97 2.58
CA VAL A 30 3.04 2.95 1.55
C VAL A 30 2.65 3.51 0.18
N ILE A 31 3.49 3.24 -0.82
CA ILE A 31 3.25 3.49 -2.24
C ILE A 31 3.15 2.13 -2.92
N LEU A 32 1.99 1.87 -3.52
CA LEU A 32 1.72 0.63 -4.25
C LEU A 32 1.93 0.89 -5.74
N THR A 33 2.56 -0.05 -6.43
CA THR A 33 2.62 -0.07 -7.91
C THR A 33 2.32 -1.47 -8.43
N GLY A 34 1.65 -1.52 -9.59
CA GLY A 34 1.26 -2.74 -10.28
C GLY A 34 0.83 -2.43 -11.71
N ARG A 35 0.76 -3.47 -12.54
CA ARG A 35 0.40 -3.35 -13.96
C ARG A 35 -1.09 -3.07 -14.19
N ASP A 36 -1.93 -3.52 -13.27
CA ASP A 36 -3.39 -3.39 -13.39
C ASP A 36 -3.89 -2.25 -12.48
N PRO A 37 -4.36 -1.12 -13.06
CA PRO A 37 -4.77 0.05 -12.29
C PRO A 37 -6.06 -0.20 -11.49
N LEU A 38 -6.95 -1.08 -11.96
CA LEU A 38 -8.19 -1.43 -11.26
C LEU A 38 -7.90 -2.16 -9.95
N SER A 39 -7.10 -3.23 -10.03
CA SER A 39 -6.63 -3.98 -8.86
C SER A 39 -5.85 -3.08 -7.91
N LEU A 40 -5.00 -2.19 -8.45
CA LEU A 40 -4.22 -1.25 -7.65
C LEU A 40 -5.12 -0.31 -6.85
N LYS A 41 -6.18 0.22 -7.48
CA LYS A 41 -7.15 1.10 -6.84
C LYS A 41 -7.92 0.36 -5.75
N SER A 42 -8.47 -0.81 -6.03
CA SER A 42 -9.18 -1.62 -5.02
C SER A 42 -8.30 -1.93 -3.81
N ARG A 43 -7.02 -2.28 -4.03
CA ARG A 43 -6.06 -2.53 -2.95
C ARG A 43 -5.73 -1.29 -2.13
N ALA A 44 -5.60 -0.13 -2.78
CA ALA A 44 -5.38 1.13 -2.09
C ALA A 44 -6.59 1.53 -1.22
N GLU A 45 -7.81 1.30 -1.71
CA GLU A 45 -9.04 1.54 -0.95
C GLU A 45 -9.17 0.57 0.24
N GLU A 46 -8.85 -0.71 0.03
CA GLU A 46 -8.80 -1.71 1.10
C GLU A 46 -7.80 -1.32 2.20
N LEU A 47 -6.60 -0.85 1.83
CA LEU A 47 -5.61 -0.32 2.77
C LEU A 47 -6.12 0.90 3.54
N LYS A 48 -6.75 1.87 2.85
CA LYS A 48 -7.32 3.06 3.51
C LYS A 48 -8.41 2.69 4.52
N LYS A 49 -9.28 1.73 4.17
CA LYS A 49 -10.38 1.28 5.05
C LYS A 49 -9.84 0.59 6.31
N ASN A 50 -8.83 -0.26 6.16
CA ASN A 50 -8.22 -0.98 7.28
C ASN A 50 -7.26 -0.10 8.11
N PHE A 51 -6.64 0.91 7.51
CA PHE A 51 -5.61 1.76 8.14
C PHE A 51 -5.86 3.25 7.87
N PRO A 52 -6.90 3.86 8.47
CA PRO A 52 -7.32 5.24 8.18
C PRO A 52 -6.30 6.32 8.59
N LYS A 53 -5.31 6.00 9.43
CA LYS A 53 -4.28 6.95 9.90
C LYS A 53 -3.15 7.20 8.88
N GLN A 54 -3.25 6.68 7.66
CA GLN A 54 -2.15 6.63 6.71
C GLN A 54 -2.37 7.46 5.44
N LYS A 55 -1.36 8.26 5.07
CA LYS A 55 -1.34 9.01 3.80
C LYS A 55 -0.86 8.11 2.65
N SER A 56 -1.73 7.29 2.05
CA SER A 56 -1.40 6.54 0.82
C SER A 56 -1.38 7.46 -0.40
N LYS A 57 -0.34 7.40 -1.24
CA LYS A 57 -0.27 8.09 -2.54
C LYS A 57 -0.11 7.05 -3.65
N LEU A 58 -1.01 7.06 -4.63
CA LEU A 58 -0.99 6.18 -5.79
C LEU A 58 -0.13 6.81 -6.88
N PHE A 59 0.67 6.00 -7.57
CA PHE A 59 1.41 6.40 -8.76
C PHE A 59 0.98 5.46 -9.89
N HIS A 60 0.59 6.05 -11.03
CA HIS A 60 0.19 5.34 -12.25
C HIS A 60 1.41 5.11 -13.13
#